data_AF-A0A2R6C946-F1
#
_entry.id   AF-A0A2R6C946-F1
#
_cell.length_a   1.000
_cell.length_b   1.000
_cell.length_c   1.000
_cell.angle_alpha   90.00
_cell.angle_beta   90.00
_cell.angle_gamma   90.00
#
_symmetry.space_group_name_H-M   'P 1'
#
loop_
_entity.id
_entity.type
_entity.pdbx_description
1 polymer ?
#
loop_
_entity_poly.entity_id
_entity_poly.type
_entity_poly.pdbx_seq_one_letter_code
_entity_poly.pdbx_strand_id
1 'polypeptide(L)'
;MCTALYSDVEIRLRNKVCRADFGCTVDLNRVRLELPDKYTVRENFPGLVYKGGGQRKASGTVLLFSNGSIIITGEDSNEIITRILGDVASDLRSLGYQPRENVGLRVVNSVAQFRMRRAVDIVLFARSTPGSRLDRSRFPAVTWRDPRTGCTIRLFRNGAGVVLGSGDQAKIKQAVYNLYEIITKMGADETKGVNANHIRMYSTGVNNSDKEPKGAVNGSSQEVDRVRLSELSVKLFGASISRTLMKNIDILIGEKQRYALKEIGQVLVDLIGDAPTNAFLDKLREHAA
;
A
#
# COMPACT_ATOMS: atom_id res chain seq x y z
N MET A 1 -24.42 4.23 -20.06
CA MET A 1 -25.15 5.00 -19.01
C MET A 1 -24.49 4.70 -17.67
N CYS A 2 -23.78 5.63 -17.02
CA CYS A 2 -23.39 5.52 -15.58
C CYS A 2 -22.62 6.72 -14.99
N THR A 3 -22.44 7.84 -15.71
CA THR A 3 -21.63 8.97 -15.22
C THR A 3 -22.32 9.78 -14.11
N ALA A 4 -23.65 9.71 -13.99
CA ALA A 4 -24.41 10.46 -13.00
C ALA A 4 -24.39 9.84 -11.59
N LEU A 5 -24.15 8.52 -11.46
CA LEU A 5 -24.29 7.82 -10.17
C LEU A 5 -23.10 8.06 -9.22
N TYR A 6 -21.95 8.49 -9.74
CA TYR A 6 -20.70 8.65 -8.97
C TYR A 6 -20.10 10.06 -9.11
N SER A 7 -20.91 11.06 -9.46
CA SER A 7 -20.44 12.42 -9.81
C SER A 7 -19.75 13.17 -8.66
N ASP A 8 -19.99 12.75 -7.42
CA ASP A 8 -19.36 13.30 -6.22
C ASP A 8 -18.12 12.51 -5.74
N VAL A 9 -17.68 11.48 -6.49
CA VAL A 9 -16.48 10.70 -6.17
C VAL A 9 -15.37 10.95 -7.18
N GLU A 10 -14.25 11.46 -6.70
CA GLU A 10 -13.02 11.57 -7.49
C GLU A 10 -12.05 10.45 -7.09
N ILE A 11 -11.47 9.74 -8.06
CA ILE A 11 -10.48 8.69 -7.85
C ILE A 11 -9.19 9.08 -8.57
N ARG A 12 -8.07 9.12 -7.84
CA ARG A 12 -6.73 9.39 -8.35
C ARG A 12 -5.84 8.19 -8.08
N LEU A 13 -5.45 7.49 -9.14
CA LEU A 13 -4.43 6.43 -9.08
C LEU A 13 -3.08 7.06 -8.77
N ARG A 14 -2.33 6.47 -7.84
CA ARG A 14 -1.03 6.93 -7.35
C ARG A 14 -0.11 5.73 -7.08
N ASN A 15 1.20 5.96 -7.13
CA ASN A 15 2.20 4.98 -6.71
C ASN A 15 2.07 3.64 -7.47
N LYS A 16 2.14 3.70 -8.80
CA LYS A 16 2.16 2.50 -9.65
C LYS A 16 3.47 1.74 -9.41
N VAL A 17 3.36 0.46 -9.07
CA VAL A 17 4.50 -0.45 -8.98
C VAL A 17 4.44 -1.37 -10.19
N CYS A 18 5.42 -1.24 -11.07
CA CYS A 18 5.54 -2.06 -12.25
C CYS A 18 6.65 -3.10 -12.07
N ARG A 19 6.40 -4.31 -12.55
CA ARG A 19 7.38 -5.39 -12.63
C ARG A 19 7.54 -5.82 -14.07
N ALA A 20 8.76 -6.10 -14.45
CA ALA A 20 9.14 -6.68 -15.72
C ALA A 20 10.18 -7.80 -15.47
N ASP A 21 10.43 -8.65 -16.45
CA ASP A 21 11.37 -9.77 -16.34
C ASP A 21 12.18 -9.96 -17.62
N PHE A 22 13.49 -9.73 -17.54
CA PHE A 22 14.40 -9.89 -18.67
C PHE A 22 14.61 -11.35 -19.07
N GLY A 23 14.17 -12.32 -18.27
CA GLY A 23 14.23 -13.74 -18.60
C GLY A 23 15.63 -14.34 -18.58
N CYS A 24 16.58 -13.68 -17.90
CA CYS A 24 17.95 -14.13 -17.76
C CYS A 24 18.47 -13.93 -16.34
N THR A 25 19.29 -14.84 -15.83
CA THR A 25 19.99 -14.65 -14.55
C THR A 25 21.09 -13.60 -14.71
N VAL A 26 21.21 -12.71 -13.72
CA VAL A 26 22.13 -11.58 -13.70
C VAL A 26 23.06 -11.68 -12.48
N ASP A 27 24.37 -11.57 -12.71
CA ASP A 27 25.33 -11.38 -11.62
C ASP A 27 25.36 -9.90 -11.23
N LEU A 28 24.68 -9.58 -10.13
CA LEU A 28 24.59 -8.21 -9.62
C LEU A 28 25.95 -7.64 -9.18
N ASN A 29 26.90 -8.48 -8.76
CA ASN A 29 28.23 -7.99 -8.40
C ASN A 29 28.97 -7.54 -9.65
N ARG A 30 28.88 -8.32 -10.74
CA ARG A 30 29.48 -7.97 -12.03
C ARG A 30 28.88 -6.68 -12.59
N VAL A 31 27.55 -6.56 -12.64
CA VAL A 31 26.87 -5.34 -13.10
C VAL A 31 27.32 -4.11 -12.30
N ARG A 32 27.41 -4.22 -10.97
CA ARG A 32 27.87 -3.12 -10.11
C ARG A 32 29.33 -2.73 -10.38
N LEU A 33 30.22 -3.72 -10.54
CA LEU A 33 31.65 -3.48 -10.74
C LEU A 33 31.96 -2.87 -12.10
N GLU A 34 31.28 -3.34 -13.15
CA GLU A 34 31.49 -2.87 -14.52
C GLU A 34 30.71 -1.58 -14.85
N LEU A 35 29.59 -1.32 -14.16
CA LEU A 35 28.74 -0.12 -14.36
C LEU A 35 28.47 0.66 -13.05
N PRO A 36 29.52 1.08 -12.31
CA PRO A 36 29.37 1.69 -10.98
C PRO A 36 28.66 3.05 -10.98
N ASP A 37 28.70 3.78 -12.09
CA ASP A 37 28.03 5.07 -12.24
C ASP A 37 26.51 4.92 -12.39
N LYS A 38 26.06 3.78 -12.92
CA LYS A 38 24.65 3.51 -13.21
C LYS A 38 23.97 2.66 -12.13
N TYR A 39 24.71 1.84 -11.39
CA TYR A 39 24.13 0.91 -10.41
C TYR A 39 24.76 1.07 -9.03
N THR A 40 23.95 0.95 -7.99
CA THR A 40 24.44 0.92 -6.60
C THR A 40 23.78 -0.18 -5.81
N VAL A 41 24.49 -0.68 -4.81
CA VAL A 41 23.92 -1.51 -3.75
C VAL A 41 23.33 -0.64 -2.67
N ARG A 42 22.41 -1.23 -1.91
CA ARG A 42 22.02 -0.75 -0.58
C ARG A 42 22.39 -1.80 0.43
N GLU A 43 22.64 -1.35 1.66
CA GLU A 43 22.93 -2.25 2.76
C GLU A 43 21.76 -3.22 2.98
N ASN A 44 22.05 -4.53 2.99
CA ASN A 44 21.07 -5.60 3.23
C ASN A 44 19.88 -5.65 2.24
N PHE A 45 20.06 -5.13 1.01
CA PHE A 45 19.03 -5.19 -0.03
C PHE A 45 19.41 -6.21 -1.13
N PRO A 46 18.50 -7.11 -1.55
CA PRO A 46 18.81 -8.22 -2.45
C PRO A 46 18.92 -7.85 -3.94
N GLY A 47 18.88 -6.56 -4.29
CA GLY A 47 18.93 -6.07 -5.66
C GLY A 47 19.87 -4.88 -5.85
N LEU A 48 20.06 -4.47 -7.10
CA LEU A 48 20.74 -3.22 -7.46
C LEU A 48 19.74 -2.10 -7.67
N VAL A 49 20.08 -0.91 -7.18
CA VAL A 49 19.36 0.32 -7.51
C VAL A 49 19.98 0.90 -8.76
N TYR A 50 19.18 1.03 -9.82
CA TYR A 50 19.57 1.72 -11.04
C TYR A 50 19.36 3.24 -10.84
N LYS A 51 20.44 4.00 -11.07
CA LYS A 51 20.52 5.46 -10.89
C LYS A 51 20.26 6.25 -12.18
N GLY A 52 20.16 5.56 -13.32
CA GLY A 52 20.09 6.18 -14.64
C GLY A 52 21.46 6.49 -15.26
N GLY A 53 21.48 6.70 -16.57
CA GLY A 53 22.58 7.31 -17.32
C GLY A 53 22.08 8.47 -18.19
N GLY A 54 22.77 9.61 -18.18
CA GLY A 54 22.43 10.80 -18.99
C GLY A 54 21.58 11.88 -18.29
N GLN A 55 21.03 12.83 -19.06
CA GLN A 55 20.50 14.11 -18.55
C GLN A 55 19.10 14.09 -17.90
N ARG A 56 18.32 13.01 -18.02
CA ARG A 56 16.97 12.94 -17.43
C ARG A 56 16.86 11.75 -16.49
N LYS A 57 16.98 12.03 -15.19
CA LYS A 57 16.78 11.04 -14.12
C LYS A 57 15.32 10.59 -14.08
N ALA A 58 15.09 9.29 -13.95
CA ALA A 58 13.79 8.76 -13.59
C ALA A 58 13.33 9.41 -12.28
N SER A 59 12.05 9.78 -12.18
CA SER A 59 11.49 10.27 -10.92
C SER A 59 11.27 9.13 -9.92
N GLY A 60 11.08 7.91 -10.45
CA GLY A 60 10.90 6.67 -9.72
C GLY A 60 12.19 5.98 -9.26
N THR A 61 12.03 4.96 -8.43
CA THR A 61 13.10 4.02 -8.05
C THR A 61 13.05 2.78 -8.93
N VAL A 62 14.22 2.34 -9.40
CA VAL A 62 14.37 1.18 -10.28
C VAL A 62 15.27 0.15 -9.60
N LEU A 63 14.80 -1.08 -9.49
CA LEU A 63 15.45 -2.16 -8.76
C LEU A 63 15.64 -3.37 -9.68
N LEU A 64 16.88 -3.82 -9.85
CA LEU A 64 17.25 -5.01 -10.64
C LEU A 64 17.63 -6.15 -9.70
N PHE A 65 17.11 -7.35 -9.95
CA PHE A 65 17.36 -8.55 -9.13
C PHE A 65 18.16 -9.60 -9.89
N SER A 66 18.82 -10.50 -9.16
CA SER A 66 19.69 -11.54 -9.73
C SER A 66 18.96 -12.53 -10.63
N ASN A 67 17.64 -12.69 -10.47
CA ASN A 67 16.81 -13.49 -11.38
C ASN A 67 16.43 -12.78 -12.68
N GLY A 68 16.95 -11.57 -12.94
CA GLY A 68 16.61 -10.78 -14.13
C GLY A 68 15.30 -10.00 -14.03
N SER A 69 14.60 -10.09 -12.90
CA SER A 69 13.43 -9.26 -12.69
C SER A 69 13.79 -7.82 -12.36
N ILE A 70 12.94 -6.90 -12.80
CA ILE A 70 13.08 -5.47 -12.57
C ILE A 70 11.79 -4.91 -11.98
N ILE A 71 11.91 -4.08 -10.95
CA ILE A 71 10.80 -3.36 -10.31
C ILE A 71 11.01 -1.87 -10.49
N ILE A 72 9.98 -1.17 -10.95
CA ILE A 72 9.95 0.28 -11.15
C ILE A 72 8.79 0.83 -10.32
N THR A 73 9.06 1.79 -9.44
CA THR A 73 8.06 2.41 -8.56
C THR A 73 8.19 3.92 -8.54
N GLY A 74 7.06 4.62 -8.49
CA GLY A 74 7.03 6.09 -8.42
C GLY A 74 7.27 6.80 -9.75
N GLU A 75 7.26 6.05 -10.86
CA GLU A 75 7.25 6.60 -12.22
C GLU A 75 5.89 6.26 -12.87
N ASP A 76 5.20 7.29 -13.36
CA ASP A 76 3.85 7.16 -13.94
C ASP A 76 3.86 7.24 -15.48
N SER A 77 4.95 7.72 -16.11
CA SER A 77 5.09 7.77 -17.57
C SER A 77 5.52 6.42 -18.14
N ASN A 78 4.67 5.85 -19.00
CA ASN A 78 4.99 4.61 -19.72
C ASN A 78 6.19 4.79 -20.66
N GLU A 79 6.39 5.98 -21.22
CA GLU A 79 7.53 6.32 -22.07
C GLU A 79 8.83 6.25 -21.28
N ILE A 80 8.86 6.86 -20.08
CA ILE A 80 10.03 6.80 -19.19
C ILE A 80 10.29 5.36 -18.72
N ILE A 81 9.24 4.61 -18.35
CA ILE A 81 9.37 3.19 -17.97
C ILE A 81 9.98 2.37 -19.12
N THR A 82 9.47 2.54 -20.34
CA THR A 82 9.96 1.79 -21.51
C THR A 82 11.42 2.12 -21.80
N ARG A 83 11.81 3.39 -21.68
CA ARG A 83 13.20 3.82 -21.80
C ARG A 83 14.10 3.16 -20.75
N ILE A 84 13.69 3.16 -19.49
CA ILE A 84 14.44 2.51 -18.39
C ILE A 84 14.67 1.02 -18.71
N LEU A 85 13.63 0.32 -19.17
CA LEU A 85 13.75 -1.09 -19.55
C LEU A 85 14.75 -1.28 -20.70
N GLY A 86 14.71 -0.40 -21.70
CA GLY A 86 15.66 -0.40 -22.82
C GLY A 86 17.10 -0.13 -22.38
N ASP A 87 17.31 0.87 -21.51
CA ASP A 87 18.63 1.22 -20.98
C ASP A 87 19.23 0.06 -20.17
N VAL A 88 18.44 -0.54 -19.26
CA VAL A 88 18.90 -1.70 -18.47
C VAL A 88 19.14 -2.91 -19.36
N ALA A 89 18.28 -3.19 -20.36
CA ALA A 89 18.53 -4.27 -21.31
C ALA A 89 19.82 -4.05 -22.10
N SER A 90 20.11 -2.81 -22.51
CA SER A 90 21.35 -2.47 -23.21
C SER A 90 22.58 -2.68 -22.32
N ASP A 91 22.52 -2.23 -21.07
CA ASP A 91 23.58 -2.43 -20.08
C ASP A 91 23.85 -3.94 -19.89
N LEU A 92 22.80 -4.75 -19.72
CA LEU A 92 22.93 -6.20 -19.60
C LEU A 92 23.54 -6.84 -20.85
N ARG A 93 23.13 -6.43 -22.06
CA ARG A 93 23.74 -6.93 -23.31
C ARG A 93 25.23 -6.60 -23.40
N SER A 94 25.66 -5.40 -23.00
CA SER A 94 27.08 -5.03 -23.04
C SER A 94 27.96 -5.89 -22.13
N LEU A 95 27.38 -6.52 -21.11
CA LEU A 95 28.07 -7.43 -20.20
C LEU A 95 27.96 -8.90 -20.64
N GLY A 96 27.33 -9.17 -21.79
CA GLY A 96 27.18 -10.51 -22.36
C GLY A 96 25.95 -11.30 -21.89
N TYR A 97 25.01 -10.66 -21.18
CA TYR A 97 23.71 -11.28 -20.89
C TYR A 97 22.80 -11.23 -22.13
N GLN A 98 21.79 -12.09 -22.16
CA GLN A 98 20.80 -12.16 -23.24
C GLN A 98 19.39 -11.81 -22.70
N PRO A 99 19.12 -10.54 -22.35
CA PRO A 99 17.80 -10.13 -21.89
C PRO A 99 16.78 -10.19 -23.04
N ARG A 100 15.55 -10.59 -22.75
CA ARG A 100 14.42 -10.54 -23.69
C ARG A 100 14.16 -9.10 -24.14
N GLU A 101 13.88 -8.92 -25.42
CA GLU A 101 13.62 -7.59 -25.99
C GLU A 101 12.22 -7.07 -25.66
N ASN A 102 11.20 -7.95 -25.72
CA ASN A 102 9.84 -7.59 -25.39
C ASN A 102 9.51 -8.05 -23.96
N VAL A 103 9.80 -7.17 -23.02
CA VAL A 103 9.55 -7.42 -21.61
C VAL A 103 8.14 -6.98 -21.26
N GLY A 104 7.26 -7.94 -20.99
CA GLY A 104 5.88 -7.65 -20.56
C GLY A 104 5.86 -6.86 -19.25
N LEU A 105 5.42 -5.60 -19.32
CA LEU A 105 5.26 -4.76 -18.14
C LEU A 105 3.96 -5.12 -17.42
N ARG A 106 4.06 -5.59 -16.18
CA ARG A 106 2.91 -5.88 -15.34
C ARG A 106 2.82 -4.86 -14.21
N VAL A 107 1.66 -4.24 -14.05
CA VAL A 107 1.34 -3.51 -12.81
C VAL A 107 1.10 -4.55 -11.73
N VAL A 108 2.02 -4.63 -10.76
CA VAL A 108 1.88 -5.57 -9.64
C VAL A 108 1.07 -4.97 -8.51
N ASN A 109 1.10 -3.63 -8.39
CA ASN A 109 0.31 -2.93 -7.42
C ASN A 109 0.03 -1.50 -7.85
N SER A 110 -1.12 -0.99 -7.40
CA SER A 110 -1.46 0.41 -7.50
C SER A 110 -2.17 0.82 -6.20
N VAL A 111 -1.86 2.02 -5.75
CA VAL A 111 -2.65 2.69 -4.71
C VAL A 111 -3.61 3.63 -5.43
N ALA A 112 -4.81 3.84 -4.90
CA ALA A 112 -5.59 5.00 -5.28
C ALA A 112 -5.99 5.81 -4.06
N GLN A 113 -5.98 7.12 -4.23
CA GLN A 113 -6.67 8.04 -3.34
C GLN A 113 -8.04 8.30 -3.94
N PHE A 114 -9.05 8.44 -3.09
CA PHE A 114 -10.35 8.90 -3.53
C PHE A 114 -10.89 9.98 -2.60
N ARG A 115 -11.82 10.78 -3.10
CA ARG A 115 -12.54 11.78 -2.33
C ARG A 115 -14.01 11.76 -2.73
N MET A 116 -14.85 11.41 -1.76
CA MET A 116 -16.28 11.68 -1.80
C MET A 116 -16.48 13.13 -1.37
N ARG A 117 -17.21 13.94 -2.14
CA ARG A 117 -17.45 15.37 -1.86
C ARG A 117 -18.53 15.58 -0.79
N ARG A 118 -18.53 14.73 0.24
CA ARG A 118 -19.43 14.77 1.40
C ARG A 118 -18.77 14.13 2.61
N ALA A 119 -19.23 14.53 3.80
CA ALA A 119 -18.85 13.84 5.02
C ALA A 119 -19.45 12.43 5.03
N VAL A 120 -18.79 11.51 5.73
CA VAL A 120 -19.24 10.13 5.92
C VAL A 120 -19.24 9.81 7.40
N ASP A 121 -20.35 9.25 7.89
CA ASP A 121 -20.40 8.66 9.22
C ASP A 121 -19.67 7.31 9.23
N ILE A 122 -18.37 7.36 9.53
CA ILE A 122 -17.53 6.16 9.61
C ILE A 122 -17.90 5.26 10.79
N VAL A 123 -18.59 5.79 11.82
CA VAL A 123 -19.01 5.01 12.99
C VAL A 123 -20.23 4.19 12.63
N LEU A 124 -21.21 4.81 11.97
CA LEU A 124 -22.35 4.10 11.40
C LEU A 124 -21.87 3.06 10.39
N PHE A 125 -20.99 3.43 9.47
CA PHE A 125 -20.42 2.50 8.50
C PHE A 125 -19.77 1.29 9.19
N ALA A 126 -18.98 1.53 10.24
CA ALA A 126 -18.30 0.46 10.96
C ALA A 126 -19.26 -0.50 11.68
N ARG A 127 -20.36 0.03 12.23
CA ARG A 127 -21.40 -0.77 12.88
C ARG A 127 -22.21 -1.59 11.87
N SER A 128 -22.47 -1.02 10.70
CA SER A 128 -23.36 -1.58 9.70
C SER A 128 -22.65 -2.44 8.65
N THR A 129 -21.31 -2.43 8.62
CA THR A 129 -20.51 -3.18 7.64
C THR A 129 -19.61 -4.20 8.33
N PRO A 130 -19.97 -5.50 8.30
CA PRO A 130 -19.16 -6.56 8.89
C PRO A 130 -17.72 -6.57 8.36
N GLY A 131 -16.77 -6.91 9.23
CA GLY A 131 -15.34 -7.00 8.89
C GLY A 131 -14.62 -5.65 8.78
N SER A 132 -15.33 -4.53 8.94
CA SER A 132 -14.72 -3.21 9.07
C SER A 132 -14.08 -3.01 10.45
N ARG A 133 -13.09 -2.12 10.53
CA ARG A 133 -12.35 -1.78 11.75
C ARG A 133 -12.28 -0.28 11.92
N LEU A 134 -12.91 0.22 12.98
CA LEU A 134 -12.90 1.64 13.32
C LEU A 134 -11.64 1.98 14.12
N ASP A 135 -10.87 2.93 13.62
CA ASP A 135 -9.76 3.57 14.32
C ASP A 135 -10.27 4.86 14.99
N ARG A 136 -10.15 4.94 16.32
CA ARG A 136 -10.57 6.09 17.15
C ARG A 136 -9.41 6.96 17.63
N SER A 137 -8.21 6.78 17.06
CA SER A 137 -7.02 7.57 17.39
C SER A 137 -7.14 9.03 16.93
N ARG A 138 -6.03 9.79 16.95
CA ARG A 138 -5.99 11.21 16.59
C ARG A 138 -6.53 11.51 15.18
N PHE A 139 -6.49 10.54 14.26
CA PHE A 139 -7.05 10.65 12.91
C PHE A 139 -8.07 9.55 12.60
N PRO A 140 -9.34 9.69 13.06
CA PRO A 140 -10.31 8.61 12.94
C PRO A 140 -10.65 8.25 11.51
N ALA A 141 -10.63 6.95 11.27
CA ALA A 141 -10.91 6.34 9.97
C ALA A 141 -11.52 4.96 10.18
N VAL A 142 -12.16 4.43 9.15
CA VAL A 142 -12.56 3.02 9.09
C VAL A 142 -11.75 2.31 8.02
N THR A 143 -11.15 1.19 8.40
CA THR A 143 -10.52 0.27 7.45
C THR A 143 -11.50 -0.85 7.13
N TRP A 144 -11.72 -1.14 5.85
CA TRP A 144 -12.61 -2.19 5.39
C TRP A 144 -12.03 -2.91 4.19
N ARG A 145 -12.11 -4.24 4.19
CA ARG A 145 -11.73 -5.06 3.04
C ARG A 145 -12.98 -5.36 2.23
N ASP A 146 -13.05 -4.85 1.01
CA ASP A 146 -14.17 -5.11 0.12
C ASP A 146 -14.21 -6.61 -0.24
N PRO A 147 -15.26 -7.35 0.16
CA PRO A 147 -15.32 -8.79 -0.09
C PRO A 147 -15.45 -9.13 -1.57
N ARG A 148 -15.90 -8.19 -2.44
CA ARG A 148 -16.04 -8.44 -3.87
C ARG A 148 -14.73 -8.34 -4.63
N THR A 149 -13.91 -7.35 -4.30
CA THR A 149 -12.64 -7.08 -5.01
C THR A 149 -11.42 -7.59 -4.26
N GLY A 150 -11.55 -7.84 -2.95
CA GLY A 150 -10.45 -8.17 -2.06
C GLY A 150 -9.58 -6.96 -1.67
N CYS A 151 -9.85 -5.78 -2.22
CA CYS A 151 -9.11 -4.55 -1.95
C CYS A 151 -9.38 -4.02 -0.53
N THR A 152 -8.36 -3.45 0.08
CA THR A 152 -8.46 -2.80 1.39
C THR A 152 -8.66 -1.31 1.19
N ILE A 153 -9.70 -0.77 1.82
CA ILE A 153 -10.05 0.65 1.83
C ILE A 153 -9.84 1.22 3.22
N ARG A 154 -9.27 2.42 3.31
CA ARG A 154 -9.30 3.25 4.51
C ARG A 154 -9.99 4.56 4.22
N LEU A 155 -11.06 4.84 4.96
CA LEU A 155 -11.99 5.94 4.74
C LEU A 155 -12.04 6.87 5.96
N PHE A 156 -11.97 8.17 5.72
CA PHE A 156 -12.01 9.22 6.73
C PHE A 156 -13.38 9.92 6.77
N ARG A 157 -13.71 10.54 7.92
CA ARG A 157 -14.98 11.26 8.12
C ARG A 157 -15.27 12.37 7.12
N ASN A 158 -14.22 12.97 6.54
CA ASN A 158 -14.36 14.04 5.55
C ASN A 158 -14.58 13.52 4.11
N GLY A 159 -14.83 12.22 3.93
CA GLY A 159 -15.06 11.59 2.63
C GLY A 159 -13.78 11.31 1.84
N ALA A 160 -12.60 11.70 2.34
CA ALA A 160 -11.33 11.25 1.76
C ALA A 160 -11.07 9.79 2.11
N GLY A 161 -10.34 9.09 1.25
CA GLY A 161 -9.89 7.74 1.54
C GLY A 161 -8.84 7.24 0.58
N VAL A 162 -8.42 6.03 0.83
CA VAL A 162 -7.41 5.31 0.05
C VAL A 162 -7.85 3.88 -0.18
N VAL A 163 -7.35 3.28 -1.26
CA VAL A 163 -7.62 1.89 -1.63
C VAL A 163 -6.37 1.25 -2.22
N LEU A 164 -6.14 -0.02 -1.91
CA LEU A 164 -4.99 -0.80 -2.37
C LEU A 164 -5.28 -2.31 -2.32
N GLY A 165 -4.27 -3.11 -2.68
CA GLY A 165 -4.32 -4.57 -2.67
C GLY A 165 -4.63 -5.16 -4.04
N SER A 166 -4.44 -4.40 -5.13
CA SER A 166 -4.55 -4.93 -6.49
C SER A 166 -3.64 -4.18 -7.47
N GLY A 167 -3.03 -4.92 -8.39
CA GLY A 167 -2.42 -4.35 -9.61
C GLY A 167 -3.45 -3.98 -10.68
N ASP A 168 -4.69 -4.47 -10.55
CA ASP A 168 -5.79 -4.20 -11.48
C ASP A 168 -6.52 -2.91 -11.09
N GLN A 169 -6.32 -1.87 -11.89
CA GLN A 169 -6.92 -0.55 -11.67
C GLN A 169 -8.46 -0.57 -11.76
N ALA A 170 -9.03 -1.51 -12.53
CA ALA A 170 -10.48 -1.66 -12.60
C ALA A 170 -11.04 -2.21 -11.28
N LYS A 171 -10.36 -3.19 -10.67
CA LYS A 171 -10.71 -3.69 -9.33
C LYS A 171 -10.63 -2.59 -8.27
N ILE A 172 -9.59 -1.77 -8.32
CA ILE A 172 -9.43 -0.62 -7.40
C ILE A 172 -10.62 0.34 -7.52
N LYS A 173 -10.98 0.73 -8.76
CA LYS A 173 -12.14 1.61 -8.99
C LYS A 173 -13.43 0.97 -8.51
N GLN A 174 -13.62 -0.31 -8.81
CA GLN A 174 -14.79 -1.07 -8.39
C GLN A 174 -14.94 -1.12 -6.86
N ALA A 175 -13.83 -1.26 -6.13
CA ALA A 175 -13.86 -1.26 -4.67
C ALA A 175 -14.39 0.08 -4.11
N VAL A 176 -13.98 1.20 -4.70
CA VAL A 176 -14.49 2.54 -4.32
C VAL A 176 -15.99 2.67 -4.66
N TYR A 177 -16.44 2.12 -5.80
CA TYR A 177 -17.86 2.13 -6.16
C TYR A 177 -18.71 1.25 -5.24
N ASN A 178 -18.23 0.06 -4.86
CA ASN A 178 -18.89 -0.80 -3.89
C ASN A 178 -19.05 -0.07 -2.53
N LEU A 179 -17.99 0.60 -2.07
CA LEU A 179 -18.04 1.43 -0.87
C LEU A 179 -19.09 2.55 -0.99
N TYR A 180 -19.09 3.26 -2.12
CA TYR A 180 -20.00 4.36 -2.38
C TYR A 180 -21.48 3.95 -2.32
N GLU A 181 -21.82 2.79 -2.91
CA GLU A 181 -23.17 2.24 -2.88
C GLU A 181 -23.62 1.94 -1.46
N ILE A 182 -22.74 1.38 -0.63
CA ILE A 182 -23.02 1.07 0.78
C ILE A 182 -23.31 2.37 1.56
N ILE A 183 -22.44 3.38 1.43
CA ILE A 183 -22.60 4.68 2.11
C ILE A 183 -23.88 5.39 1.67
N THR A 184 -24.19 5.37 0.37
CA THR A 184 -25.38 6.04 -0.17
C THR A 184 -26.66 5.39 0.32
N LYS A 185 -26.70 4.05 0.42
CA LYS A 185 -27.84 3.33 1.00
C LYS A 185 -28.05 3.67 2.47
N MET A 186 -26.98 3.70 3.27
CA MET A 186 -27.06 4.07 4.69
C MET A 186 -27.65 5.47 4.89
N GLY A 187 -27.19 6.48 4.12
CA GLY A 187 -27.73 7.84 4.21
C GLY A 187 -29.19 7.97 3.74
N ALA A 188 -29.62 7.13 2.79
CA ALA A 188 -31.01 7.07 2.33
C ALA A 188 -31.96 6.41 3.35
N ASP A 189 -31.48 5.43 4.12
CA ASP A 189 -32.26 4.77 5.16
C ASP A 189 -32.41 5.65 6.41
N GLU A 190 -31.38 6.43 6.77
CA GLU A 190 -31.48 7.43 7.85
C GLU A 190 -32.50 8.52 7.52
N THR A 191 -32.50 9.05 6.29
CA THR A 191 -33.46 10.09 5.88
C THR A 191 -34.91 9.60 5.85
N LYS A 192 -35.15 8.30 5.66
CA LYS A 192 -36.48 7.68 5.82
C LYS A 192 -36.86 7.45 7.29
N GLY A 193 -35.89 7.17 8.16
CA GLY A 193 -36.09 6.98 9.60
C GLY A 193 -36.28 8.27 10.40
N VAL A 194 -35.78 9.42 9.91
CA VAL A 194 -35.89 10.72 10.61
C VAL A 194 -37.32 11.30 10.60
N ASN A 195 -38.23 10.77 9.78
CA ASN A 195 -39.65 11.13 9.84
C ASN A 195 -40.46 10.35 10.91
N ALA A 196 -39.80 9.51 11.71
CA ALA A 196 -40.41 8.82 12.84
C ALA A 196 -39.54 8.98 14.09
N ASN A 197 -39.94 9.92 14.93
CA ASN A 197 -39.64 10.05 16.36
C ASN A 197 -38.55 11.04 16.80
N HIS A 198 -39.09 12.14 17.32
CA HIS A 198 -38.57 13.11 18.27
C HIS A 198 -37.79 12.53 19.47
N ILE A 199 -36.74 13.28 19.85
CA ILE A 199 -36.28 13.62 21.21
C ILE A 199 -36.52 12.58 22.32
N ARG A 200 -35.44 11.95 22.79
CA ARG A 200 -35.22 11.76 24.24
C ARG A 200 -33.74 11.61 24.61
N MET A 201 -33.24 12.60 25.33
CA MET A 201 -32.14 12.47 26.30
C MET A 201 -32.42 11.31 27.27
N TYR A 202 -31.38 10.63 27.75
CA TYR A 202 -31.10 10.47 29.19
C TYR A 202 -29.66 9.97 29.43
N SER A 203 -29.01 10.63 30.38
CA SER A 203 -27.93 10.14 31.23
C SER A 203 -28.41 8.96 32.08
N THR A 204 -27.49 8.04 32.41
CA THR A 204 -27.28 7.32 33.69
C THR A 204 -27.01 5.82 33.52
N GLY A 205 -26.11 5.30 34.37
CA GLY A 205 -26.23 3.94 34.89
C GLY A 205 -25.13 2.95 34.52
N VAL A 206 -24.24 2.73 35.47
CA VAL A 206 -23.16 1.73 35.52
C VAL A 206 -23.71 0.37 36.02
N ASN A 207 -23.35 -0.77 35.37
CA ASN A 207 -22.64 -1.94 35.95
C ASN A 207 -22.84 -3.28 35.21
N ASN A 208 -21.70 -3.99 35.04
CA ASN A 208 -21.39 -5.44 35.07
C ASN A 208 -22.48 -6.44 34.60
N SER A 209 -22.21 -7.42 33.75
CA SER A 209 -21.07 -8.34 33.72
C SER A 209 -21.27 -9.24 32.49
N ASP A 210 -20.21 -9.64 31.78
CA ASP A 210 -20.21 -10.97 31.16
C ASP A 210 -18.81 -11.43 30.76
N LYS A 211 -18.65 -12.74 30.90
CA LYS A 211 -17.41 -13.50 31.05
C LYS A 211 -16.58 -13.57 29.77
N GLU A 212 -15.26 -13.43 29.93
CA GLU A 212 -14.25 -13.82 28.93
C GLU A 212 -14.28 -15.32 28.67
N PRO A 213 -14.21 -15.78 27.40
CA PRO A 213 -13.72 -17.11 27.09
C PRO A 213 -12.19 -17.07 27.04
N LYS A 214 -11.55 -17.73 28.00
CA LYS A 214 -10.12 -18.04 28.00
C LYS A 214 -9.80 -19.07 26.91
N GLY A 215 -8.78 -18.78 26.10
CA GLY A 215 -8.08 -19.79 25.32
C GLY A 215 -7.46 -19.27 24.03
N ALA A 216 -6.23 -18.75 24.09
CA ALA A 216 -5.20 -18.91 23.05
C ALA A 216 -3.88 -18.23 23.45
N VAL A 217 -2.88 -19.08 23.73
CA VAL A 217 -1.42 -18.93 23.57
C VAL A 217 -0.86 -17.49 23.48
N ASN A 218 -0.05 -17.14 24.49
CA ASN A 218 0.87 -16.01 24.51
C ASN A 218 1.79 -16.00 23.29
N GLY A 219 1.55 -15.09 22.34
CA GLY A 219 2.58 -14.56 21.45
C GLY A 219 2.76 -13.08 21.79
N SER A 220 3.92 -12.69 22.31
CA SER A 220 4.25 -11.28 22.56
C SER A 220 3.96 -10.47 21.29
N SER A 221 3.06 -9.49 21.39
CA SER A 221 2.82 -8.56 20.29
C SER A 221 4.03 -7.63 20.23
N GLN A 222 5.05 -8.06 19.49
CA GLN A 222 6.23 -7.23 19.21
C GLN A 222 5.80 -6.02 18.37
N GLU A 223 6.00 -4.85 18.94
CA GLU A 223 5.69 -3.56 18.34
C GLU A 223 6.97 -2.84 17.95
N VAL A 224 6.95 -2.13 16.83
CA VAL A 224 8.09 -1.33 16.33
C VAL A 224 7.70 0.14 16.35
N ASP A 225 8.58 0.95 16.92
CA ASP A 225 8.45 2.41 16.92
C ASP A 225 8.50 3.00 15.50
N ARG A 226 7.71 4.04 15.23
CA ARG A 226 7.60 4.67 13.89
C ARG A 226 8.92 5.27 13.40
N VAL A 227 9.68 5.93 14.28
CA VAL A 227 10.98 6.50 13.93
C VAL A 227 11.94 5.37 13.55
N ARG A 228 11.97 4.33 14.40
CA ARG A 228 12.78 3.13 14.17
C ARG A 228 12.40 2.41 12.87
N LEU A 229 11.11 2.27 12.58
CA LEU A 229 10.59 1.67 11.35
C LEU A 229 10.99 2.49 10.12
N SER A 230 10.91 3.82 10.21
CA SER A 230 11.34 4.73 9.15
C SER A 230 12.84 4.63 8.89
N GLU A 231 13.67 4.62 9.95
CA GLU A 231 15.12 4.46 9.85
C GLU A 231 15.52 3.12 9.22
N LEU A 232 14.92 2.02 9.68
CA LEU A 232 15.13 0.69 9.12
C LEU A 232 14.69 0.64 7.65
N SER A 233 13.53 1.22 7.33
CA SER A 233 13.04 1.32 5.96
C SER A 233 13.97 2.16 5.07
N VAL A 234 14.59 3.22 5.60
CA VAL A 234 15.60 4.01 4.87
C VAL A 234 16.89 3.21 4.69
N LYS A 235 17.38 2.50 5.71
CA LYS A 235 18.57 1.64 5.56
C LYS A 235 18.34 0.59 4.46
N LEU A 236 17.24 -0.14 4.57
CA LEU A 236 16.91 -1.28 3.71
C LEU A 236 16.52 -0.85 2.29
N PHE A 237 15.58 0.09 2.15
CA PHE A 237 14.98 0.45 0.87
C PHE A 237 15.30 1.87 0.40
N GLY A 238 15.72 2.74 1.30
CA GLY A 238 16.15 4.11 1.00
C GLY A 238 15.14 5.16 1.17
N ALA A 239 15.59 6.41 1.18
CA ALA A 239 14.74 7.57 1.40
C ALA A 239 13.53 7.58 0.46
N SER A 240 13.69 7.22 -0.83
CA SER A 240 12.57 7.25 -1.78
C SER A 240 11.53 6.16 -1.51
N ILE A 241 11.95 4.89 -1.42
CA ILE A 241 11.04 3.76 -1.16
C ILE A 241 10.49 3.83 0.26
N SER A 242 11.32 4.17 1.25
CA SER A 242 10.92 4.36 2.64
C SER A 242 9.83 5.42 2.77
N ARG A 243 9.98 6.58 2.13
CA ARG A 243 8.92 7.61 2.15
C ARG A 243 7.60 7.08 1.60
N THR A 244 7.64 6.29 0.53
CA THR A 244 6.45 5.70 -0.07
C THR A 244 5.83 4.64 0.84
N LEU A 245 6.65 3.78 1.43
CA LEU A 245 6.26 2.75 2.39
C LEU A 245 5.64 3.35 3.64
N MET A 246 6.34 4.29 4.29
CA MET A 246 5.87 4.97 5.50
C MET A 246 4.57 5.73 5.23
N LYS A 247 4.47 6.41 4.08
CA LYS A 247 3.23 7.08 3.68
C LYS A 247 2.09 6.08 3.51
N ASN A 248 2.31 4.93 2.90
CA ASN A 248 1.29 3.90 2.73
C ASN A 248 0.92 3.24 4.06
N ILE A 249 1.88 3.06 4.99
CA ILE A 249 1.64 2.59 6.36
C ILE A 249 0.73 3.56 7.11
N ASP A 250 1.11 4.85 7.17
CA ASP A 250 0.32 5.89 7.84
C ASP A 250 -1.10 5.96 7.25
N ILE A 251 -1.19 5.80 5.92
CA ILE A 251 -2.43 5.80 5.16
C ILE A 251 -3.33 4.60 5.49
N LEU A 252 -2.76 3.41 5.76
CA LEU A 252 -3.46 2.13 5.84
C LEU A 252 -3.88 1.72 7.25
N ILE A 253 -2.92 1.83 8.16
CA ILE A 253 -3.08 1.41 9.54
C ILE A 253 -3.16 2.60 10.49
N GLY A 254 -3.09 3.83 9.94
CA GLY A 254 -3.13 5.08 10.70
C GLY A 254 -1.74 5.50 11.16
N GLU A 255 -1.53 6.78 11.40
CA GLU A 255 -0.29 7.27 12.01
C GLU A 255 -0.27 6.86 13.49
N LYS A 256 0.62 5.94 13.84
CA LYS A 256 0.83 5.47 15.22
C LYS A 256 2.27 5.73 15.66
N GLN A 257 2.49 5.87 16.97
CA GLN A 257 3.86 5.89 17.52
C GLN A 257 4.51 4.50 17.45
N ARG A 258 3.70 3.45 17.57
CA ARG A 258 4.12 2.05 17.51
C ARG A 258 3.20 1.25 16.60
N TYR A 259 3.81 0.33 15.85
CA TYR A 259 3.12 -0.53 14.90
C TYR A 259 3.40 -1.99 15.23
N ALA A 260 2.36 -2.82 15.24
CA ALA A 260 2.58 -4.26 15.42
C ALA A 260 3.27 -4.84 14.17
N LEU A 261 4.23 -5.76 14.36
CA LEU A 261 4.93 -6.40 13.23
C LEU A 261 4.00 -7.06 12.23
N LYS A 262 2.89 -7.62 12.70
CA LYS A 262 1.85 -8.23 11.86
C LYS A 262 1.15 -7.21 10.95
N GLU A 263 0.92 -5.98 11.44
CA GLU A 263 0.34 -4.90 10.66
C GLU A 263 1.31 -4.41 9.59
N ILE A 264 2.60 -4.23 9.95
CA ILE A 264 3.67 -3.84 9.02
C ILE A 264 3.85 -4.90 7.94
N GLY A 265 3.90 -6.18 8.32
CA GLY A 265 4.07 -7.31 7.40
C GLY A 265 2.93 -7.39 6.37
N GLN A 266 1.68 -7.20 6.81
CA GLN A 266 0.54 -7.18 5.89
C GLN A 266 0.61 -6.00 4.91
N VAL A 267 0.97 -4.80 5.38
CA VAL A 267 1.14 -3.63 4.50
C VAL A 267 2.25 -3.84 3.48
N LEU A 268 3.36 -4.48 3.87
CA LEU A 268 4.47 -4.78 2.97
C LEU A 268 4.11 -5.82 1.91
N VAL A 269 3.41 -6.89 2.29
CA VAL A 269 2.85 -7.87 1.34
C VAL A 269 1.92 -7.17 0.35
N ASP A 270 1.00 -6.35 0.87
CA ASP A 270 0.04 -5.61 0.07
C ASP A 270 0.70 -4.55 -0.83
N LEU A 271 1.93 -4.12 -0.52
CA LEU A 271 2.70 -3.14 -1.29
C LEU A 271 3.62 -3.73 -2.34
N ILE A 272 4.34 -4.79 -1.98
CA ILE A 272 5.45 -5.35 -2.76
C ILE A 272 5.01 -6.62 -3.52
N GLY A 273 3.88 -7.22 -3.14
CA GLY A 273 3.30 -8.39 -3.81
C GLY A 273 3.86 -9.73 -3.33
N ASP A 274 4.98 -9.72 -2.62
CA ASP A 274 5.60 -10.88 -1.96
C ASP A 274 5.80 -10.60 -0.47
N ALA A 275 5.83 -11.67 0.34
CA ALA A 275 6.18 -11.55 1.76
C ALA A 275 7.59 -10.97 1.91
N PRO A 276 7.79 -9.98 2.81
CA PRO A 276 9.14 -9.49 3.08
C PRO A 276 10.03 -10.67 3.48
N THR A 277 11.28 -10.67 3.00
CA THR A 277 12.22 -11.75 3.30
C THR A 277 12.30 -11.99 4.81
N ASN A 278 12.49 -13.25 5.22
CA ASN A 278 12.62 -13.59 6.64
C ASN A 278 13.66 -12.69 7.33
N ALA A 279 14.76 -12.34 6.65
CA ALA A 279 15.76 -11.39 7.13
C ALA A 279 15.23 -9.98 7.49
N PHE A 280 14.24 -9.45 6.78
CA PHE A 280 13.60 -8.18 7.11
C PHE A 280 12.72 -8.31 8.35
N LEU A 281 11.89 -9.35 8.40
CA LEU A 281 11.01 -9.62 9.53
C LEU A 281 11.82 -9.93 10.80
N ASP A 282 12.92 -10.68 10.67
CA ASP A 282 13.81 -11.04 11.76
C ASP A 282 14.56 -9.82 12.31
N LYS A 283 15.04 -8.91 11.44
CA LYS A 283 15.60 -7.63 11.91
C LYS A 283 14.56 -6.75 12.61
N LEU A 284 13.34 -6.69 12.09
CA LEU A 284 12.28 -5.98 12.79
C LEU A 284 11.96 -6.61 14.15
N ARG A 285 11.99 -7.95 14.27
CA ARG A 285 11.82 -8.68 15.54
C ARG A 285 12.94 -8.40 16.53
N GLU A 286 14.19 -8.36 16.07
CA GLU A 286 15.37 -8.02 16.90
C GLU A 286 15.30 -6.58 17.45
N HIS A 287 14.69 -5.66 16.71
CA HIS A 287 14.60 -4.25 17.07
C HIS A 287 13.26 -3.86 17.74
N ALA A 288 12.31 -4.79 17.80
CA ALA A 288 11.03 -4.66 18.52
C ALA A 288 11.11 -5.13 19.99
N ALA A 289 12.26 -5.70 20.39
CA ALA A 289 12.56 -6.11 21.76
C ALA A 289 13.20 -4.97 22.57
#